data_AF-A0A4Y3ULA0-F1
#
_entry.id   AF-A0A4Y3ULA0-F1
#
_cell.length_a   1.000
_cell.length_b   1.000
_cell.length_c   1.000
_cell.angle_alpha   90.00
_cell.angle_beta   90.00
_cell.angle_gamma   90.00
#
_symmetry.space_group_name_H-M   'P 1'
#
loop_
_entity.id
_entity.type
_entity.pdbx_description
1 polymer ?
#
loop_
_entity_poly.entity_id
_entity_poly.type
_entity_poly.pdbx_seq_one_letter_code
_entity_poly.pdbx_strand_id
1 'polypeptide(L)'
;MRKFLLSVACAALMVLGVSSAAAAATDSDSYAPSPPVTPSLSGSSVSPACSADVPWITYSVALNDPSNVATGHTARLVLSNGSDSVTIPLGELVDGRLSGTVLWPGASVGDDGRGNGWPGWEYTNGEWVETAGNFAWARGEITATIEVDPTLSVPLSYPPSTPQCLTSPPGATVTTAGLSLPSTGGDAAAVLPFLWGAGALVIAGGTLLVARRSRRARG
;
A
#
# COMPACT_ATOMS: atom_id res chain seq x y z
N MET A 1 59.01 -19.61 37.93
CA MET A 1 60.04 -18.59 38.22
C MET A 1 61.19 -18.76 37.23
N ARG A 2 61.66 -17.63 36.66
CA ARG A 2 62.87 -17.43 35.82
C ARG A 2 62.92 -18.14 34.45
N LYS A 3 63.48 -17.59 33.37
CA LYS A 3 63.72 -16.23 32.80
C LYS A 3 64.74 -16.48 31.68
N PHE A 4 64.39 -16.08 30.45
CA PHE A 4 65.21 -15.60 29.33
C PHE A 4 66.46 -16.34 28.81
N LEU A 5 66.55 -16.39 27.46
CA LEU A 5 67.61 -15.88 26.55
C LEU A 5 67.33 -16.51 25.16
N LEU A 6 67.64 -15.98 23.96
CA LEU A 6 67.80 -14.66 23.34
C LEU A 6 68.03 -14.97 21.83
N SER A 7 67.63 -14.08 20.91
CA SER A 7 68.01 -14.03 19.47
C SER A 7 67.44 -15.13 18.53
N VAL A 8 67.08 -14.90 17.27
CA VAL A 8 67.76 -14.20 16.16
C VAL A 8 66.73 -13.67 15.13
N ALA A 9 67.12 -12.58 14.45
CA ALA A 9 66.39 -11.82 13.43
C ALA A 9 66.23 -12.52 12.05
N CYS A 10 65.57 -11.81 11.12
CA CYS A 10 65.34 -12.04 9.67
C CYS A 10 63.92 -12.54 9.34
N ALA A 11 63.19 -12.06 8.32
CA ALA A 11 63.55 -11.28 7.15
C ALA A 11 62.33 -10.55 6.54
N ALA A 12 62.64 -9.41 5.91
CA ALA A 12 62.16 -8.91 4.63
C ALA A 12 60.66 -8.67 4.35
N LEU A 13 60.31 -7.38 4.45
CA LEU A 13 59.35 -6.64 3.61
C LEU A 13 59.61 -6.82 2.09
N MET A 14 58.52 -6.90 1.31
CA MET A 14 58.23 -6.19 0.04
C MET A 14 57.53 -7.09 -0.99
N VAL A 15 56.24 -6.86 -1.20
CA VAL A 15 55.62 -6.97 -2.53
C VAL A 15 54.80 -5.71 -2.74
N LEU A 16 55.29 -4.82 -3.60
CA LEU A 16 54.58 -3.66 -4.11
C LEU A 16 53.52 -4.16 -5.10
N GLY A 17 52.25 -4.17 -4.69
CA GLY A 17 51.13 -4.30 -5.61
C GLY A 17 50.94 -2.98 -6.35
N VAL A 18 51.31 -2.94 -7.63
CA VAL A 18 51.02 -1.79 -8.50
C VAL A 18 49.53 -1.82 -8.81
N SER A 19 48.79 -0.88 -8.23
CA SER A 19 47.41 -0.60 -8.64
C SER A 19 47.44 0.05 -10.01
N SER A 20 47.01 -0.68 -11.05
CA SER A 20 46.76 -0.11 -12.37
C SER A 20 45.53 0.80 -12.30
N ALA A 21 45.75 2.08 -11.97
CA ALA A 21 44.78 3.13 -12.21
C ALA A 21 44.80 3.49 -13.71
N ALA A 22 43.95 2.82 -14.50
CA ALA A 22 43.65 3.25 -15.85
C ALA A 22 42.67 4.42 -15.77
N ALA A 23 43.19 5.64 -15.84
CA ALA A 23 42.40 6.86 -16.00
C ALA A 23 42.23 7.20 -17.50
N ALA A 24 40.97 7.49 -17.82
CA ALA A 24 40.31 7.91 -19.04
C ALA A 24 41.07 8.76 -20.12
N ALA A 25 40.74 8.39 -21.37
CA ALA A 25 40.22 9.19 -22.49
C ALA A 25 41.06 10.27 -23.20
N THR A 26 41.12 10.18 -24.52
CA THR A 26 40.60 11.18 -25.49
C THR A 26 40.71 10.59 -26.90
N ASP A 27 39.58 10.18 -27.50
CA ASP A 27 39.53 9.99 -28.95
C ASP A 27 38.16 10.47 -29.45
N SER A 28 38.21 11.59 -30.15
CA SER A 28 37.05 12.31 -30.67
C SER A 28 36.88 12.01 -32.16
N ASP A 29 36.72 10.73 -32.50
CA ASP A 29 36.31 10.24 -33.83
C ASP A 29 35.79 8.78 -33.75
N SER A 30 34.82 8.51 -32.86
CA SER A 30 34.19 7.19 -32.83
C SER A 30 33.16 7.06 -33.97
N TYR A 31 33.56 6.42 -35.07
CA TYR A 31 32.68 5.98 -36.17
C TYR A 31 31.73 4.83 -35.76
N ALA A 32 31.76 4.39 -34.50
CA ALA A 32 30.85 3.35 -34.03
C ALA A 32 29.43 3.92 -33.89
N PRO A 33 28.41 3.31 -34.51
CA PRO A 33 27.02 3.70 -34.26
C PRO A 33 26.70 3.58 -32.77
N SER A 34 25.93 4.52 -32.23
CA SER A 34 25.46 4.44 -30.84
C SER A 34 24.69 3.14 -30.63
N PRO A 35 24.90 2.42 -29.51
CA PRO A 35 24.15 1.22 -29.22
C PRO A 35 22.65 1.53 -29.10
N PRO A 36 21.76 0.60 -29.48
CA PRO A 36 20.33 0.80 -29.35
C PRO A 36 19.94 0.96 -27.88
N VAL A 37 18.98 1.83 -27.62
CA VAL A 37 18.40 2.06 -26.29
C VAL A 37 17.34 0.99 -26.04
N THR A 38 17.43 0.33 -24.89
CA THR A 38 16.48 -0.73 -24.51
C THR A 38 15.10 -0.16 -24.18
N PRO A 39 14.01 -0.87 -24.53
CA PRO A 39 12.66 -0.44 -24.22
C PRO A 39 12.41 -0.46 -22.71
N SER A 40 11.47 0.36 -22.25
CA SER A 40 11.09 0.44 -20.83
C SER A 40 9.61 0.73 -20.65
N LEU A 41 9.07 0.34 -19.50
CA LEU A 41 7.68 0.64 -19.11
C LEU A 41 7.57 1.86 -18.17
N SER A 42 8.56 2.76 -18.18
CA SER A 42 8.56 3.95 -17.33
C SER A 42 7.31 4.82 -17.57
N GLY A 43 6.64 5.20 -16.49
CA GLY A 43 5.37 5.94 -16.54
C GLY A 43 4.12 5.05 -16.56
N SER A 44 4.28 3.72 -16.55
CA SER A 44 3.18 2.79 -16.32
C SER A 44 2.77 2.74 -14.84
N SER A 45 1.52 2.42 -14.55
CA SER A 45 0.96 2.35 -13.20
C SER A 45 -0.13 1.28 -13.09
N VAL A 46 -0.26 0.68 -11.91
CA VAL A 46 -1.36 -0.20 -11.51
C VAL A 46 -1.86 0.28 -10.15
N SER A 47 -3.17 0.36 -9.94
CA SER A 47 -3.74 0.83 -8.68
C SER A 47 -5.07 0.16 -8.36
N PRO A 48 -5.37 -0.09 -7.07
CA PRO A 48 -6.64 -0.64 -6.66
C PRO A 48 -7.73 0.44 -6.75
N ALA A 49 -8.95 0.04 -7.07
CA ALA A 49 -10.11 0.91 -7.04
C ALA A 49 -11.34 0.13 -6.55
N CYS A 50 -12.33 0.84 -6.03
CA CYS A 50 -13.64 0.28 -5.74
C CYS A 50 -14.70 1.18 -6.38
N SER A 51 -15.61 0.59 -7.14
CA SER A 51 -16.75 1.28 -7.73
C SER A 51 -17.97 0.36 -7.73
N ALA A 52 -19.12 0.88 -7.31
CA ALA A 52 -20.38 0.14 -7.24
C ALA A 52 -20.29 -1.20 -6.45
N ASP A 53 -19.57 -1.21 -5.32
CA ASP A 53 -19.30 -2.42 -4.52
C ASP A 53 -18.49 -3.51 -5.24
N VAL A 54 -17.79 -3.13 -6.32
CA VAL A 54 -16.92 -4.02 -7.09
C VAL A 54 -15.47 -3.57 -6.90
N PRO A 55 -14.56 -4.47 -6.50
CA PRO A 55 -13.12 -4.20 -6.54
C PRO A 55 -12.59 -4.27 -7.99
N TRP A 56 -11.89 -3.22 -8.39
CA TRP A 56 -11.28 -3.06 -9.71
C TRP A 56 -9.77 -2.84 -9.60
N ILE A 57 -9.08 -3.12 -10.70
CA ILE A 57 -7.68 -2.73 -10.91
C ILE A 57 -7.66 -1.74 -12.06
N THR A 58 -7.21 -0.51 -11.77
CA THR A 58 -6.98 0.51 -12.79
C THR A 58 -5.53 0.43 -13.24
N TYR A 59 -5.30 0.51 -14.55
CA TYR A 59 -3.97 0.41 -15.11
C TYR A 59 -3.73 1.45 -16.21
N SER A 60 -2.46 1.84 -16.36
CA SER A 60 -1.94 2.63 -17.46
C SER A 60 -0.60 2.04 -17.86
N VAL A 61 -0.44 1.70 -19.13
CA VAL A 61 0.79 1.14 -19.70
C VAL A 61 1.37 2.18 -20.66
N ALA A 62 2.65 2.46 -20.50
CA ALA A 62 3.43 3.32 -21.38
C ALA A 62 4.73 2.59 -21.75
N LEU A 63 4.82 2.13 -23.00
CA LEU A 63 6.03 1.54 -23.58
C LEU A 63 6.87 2.64 -24.22
N ASN A 64 8.06 2.87 -23.67
CA ASN A 64 9.06 3.76 -24.24
C ASN A 64 10.08 2.91 -24.98
N ASP A 65 10.00 2.90 -26.31
CA ASP A 65 10.91 2.15 -27.19
C ASP A 65 11.52 3.06 -28.27
N PRO A 66 12.48 3.93 -27.91
CA PRO A 66 13.03 4.93 -28.84
C PRO A 66 13.88 4.31 -29.95
N SER A 67 14.36 3.07 -29.79
CA SER A 67 15.12 2.36 -30.83
C SER A 67 14.26 1.37 -31.63
N ASN A 68 12.95 1.29 -31.35
CA ASN A 68 12.00 0.38 -32.00
C ASN A 68 12.48 -1.07 -32.05
N VAL A 69 12.98 -1.57 -30.91
CA VAL A 69 13.53 -2.92 -30.76
C VAL A 69 12.62 -3.87 -30.00
N ALA A 70 11.52 -3.39 -29.41
CA ALA A 70 10.52 -4.23 -28.77
C ALA A 70 9.83 -5.12 -29.82
N THR A 71 9.68 -6.40 -29.48
CA THR A 71 9.09 -7.41 -30.35
C THR A 71 7.61 -7.66 -30.04
N GLY A 72 7.17 -7.28 -28.84
CA GLY A 72 5.79 -7.42 -28.38
C GLY A 72 5.13 -6.08 -28.06
N HIS A 73 3.85 -5.95 -28.44
CA HIS A 73 3.02 -4.77 -28.15
C HIS A 73 1.70 -5.13 -27.45
N THR A 74 1.51 -6.41 -27.10
CA THR A 74 0.37 -6.89 -26.32
C THR A 74 0.71 -6.81 -24.84
N ALA A 75 -0.10 -6.09 -24.06
CA ALA A 75 0.01 -6.06 -22.61
C ALA A 75 -0.83 -7.14 -21.93
N ARG A 76 -0.27 -7.70 -20.87
CA ARG A 76 -0.96 -8.51 -19.87
C ARG A 76 -0.55 -8.09 -18.46
N LEU A 77 -1.42 -8.36 -17.51
CA LEU A 77 -1.19 -8.13 -16.09
C LEU A 77 -1.12 -9.47 -15.36
N VAL A 78 0.00 -9.75 -14.73
CA VAL A 78 0.18 -10.94 -13.89
C VAL A 78 0.09 -10.54 -12.43
N LEU A 79 -0.88 -11.08 -11.70
CA LEU A 79 -0.98 -10.91 -10.26
C LEU A 79 -0.39 -12.13 -9.57
N SER A 80 0.39 -11.94 -8.50
CA SER A 80 0.94 -13.03 -7.71
C SER A 80 1.19 -12.65 -6.25
N ASN A 81 0.99 -13.61 -5.33
CA ASN A 81 1.44 -13.53 -3.93
C ASN A 81 2.75 -14.32 -3.70
N GLY A 82 3.41 -14.79 -4.76
CA GLY A 82 4.60 -15.66 -4.72
C GLY A 82 4.33 -17.17 -4.74
N SER A 83 3.11 -17.62 -4.43
CA SER A 83 2.70 -19.04 -4.49
C SER A 83 1.63 -19.27 -5.56
N ASP A 84 0.65 -18.39 -5.61
CA ASP A 84 -0.44 -18.35 -6.56
C ASP A 84 -0.19 -17.26 -7.60
N SER A 85 -0.74 -17.44 -8.80
CA SER A 85 -0.72 -16.42 -9.83
C SER A 85 -1.93 -16.49 -10.76
N VAL A 86 -2.26 -15.35 -11.37
CA VAL A 86 -3.26 -15.27 -12.42
C VAL A 86 -2.85 -14.22 -13.45
N THR A 87 -3.06 -14.52 -14.72
CA THR A 87 -2.77 -13.63 -15.85
C THR A 87 -4.07 -13.07 -16.41
N ILE A 88 -4.15 -11.74 -16.47
CA ILE A 88 -5.27 -10.98 -17.02
C ILE A 88 -4.80 -10.34 -18.33
N PRO A 89 -5.40 -10.69 -19.49
CA PRO A 89 -5.09 -10.01 -20.75
C PRO A 89 -5.58 -8.55 -20.68
N LEU A 90 -4.74 -7.59 -21.07
CA LEU A 90 -5.11 -6.17 -21.11
C LEU A 90 -5.44 -5.71 -22.54
N GLY A 91 -4.63 -6.11 -23.52
CA GLY A 91 -4.86 -5.82 -24.94
C GLY A 91 -3.63 -5.29 -25.66
N GLU A 92 -3.79 -4.89 -26.92
CA GLU A 92 -2.74 -4.29 -27.75
C GLU A 92 -2.50 -2.83 -27.38
N LEU A 93 -1.24 -2.43 -27.33
CA LEU A 93 -0.84 -1.03 -27.20
C LEU A 93 -1.09 -0.30 -28.53
N VAL A 94 -1.65 0.91 -28.44
CA VAL A 94 -1.76 1.85 -29.56
C VAL A 94 -0.81 3.00 -29.28
N ASP A 95 0.12 3.26 -30.19
CA ASP A 95 1.17 4.29 -30.04
C ASP A 95 1.94 4.17 -28.70
N GLY A 96 2.26 2.94 -28.31
CA GLY A 96 2.99 2.64 -27.07
C GLY A 96 2.15 2.85 -25.80
N ARG A 97 0.81 2.94 -25.90
CA ARG A 97 -0.07 3.23 -24.76
C ARG A 97 -1.26 2.29 -24.68
N LEU A 98 -1.68 1.98 -23.46
CA LEU A 98 -2.93 1.29 -23.16
C LEU A 98 -3.38 1.67 -21.75
N SER A 99 -4.67 1.92 -21.54
CA SER A 99 -5.21 2.22 -20.21
C SER A 99 -6.62 1.68 -20.06
N GLY A 100 -6.99 1.30 -18.83
CA GLY A 100 -8.34 0.85 -18.55
C GLY A 100 -8.52 0.33 -17.14
N THR A 101 -9.58 -0.43 -16.95
CA THR A 101 -9.92 -1.11 -15.71
C THR A 101 -10.24 -2.57 -15.97
N VAL A 102 -9.76 -3.45 -15.10
CA VAL A 102 -10.12 -4.88 -15.10
C VAL A 102 -10.67 -5.27 -13.74
N LEU A 103 -11.52 -6.30 -13.70
CA LEU A 103 -12.03 -6.84 -12.45
C LEU A 103 -10.89 -7.42 -11.62
N TRP A 104 -10.99 -7.25 -10.30
CA TRP A 104 -10.15 -8.03 -9.40
C TRP A 104 -10.47 -9.52 -9.55
N PRO A 105 -9.49 -10.44 -9.59
CA PRO A 105 -9.76 -11.87 -9.71
C PRO A 105 -10.69 -12.37 -8.60
N GLY A 106 -11.76 -13.07 -8.96
CA GLY A 106 -12.79 -13.55 -8.03
C GLY A 106 -13.92 -12.55 -7.74
N ALA A 107 -13.84 -11.32 -8.27
CA ALA A 107 -14.94 -10.36 -8.23
C ALA A 107 -15.87 -10.50 -9.45
N SER A 108 -17.14 -10.16 -9.24
CA SER A 108 -18.14 -10.15 -10.32
C SER A 108 -19.14 -9.01 -10.16
N VAL A 109 -19.73 -8.61 -11.29
CA VAL A 109 -20.74 -7.54 -11.37
C VAL A 109 -22.09 -8.18 -11.71
N GLY A 110 -23.13 -7.85 -10.94
CA GLY A 110 -24.50 -8.24 -11.19
C GLY A 110 -25.18 -7.40 -12.26
N ASP A 111 -26.41 -7.79 -12.62
CA ASP A 111 -27.22 -7.10 -13.64
C ASP A 111 -27.59 -5.66 -13.24
N ASP A 112 -27.53 -5.33 -11.96
CA ASP A 112 -27.73 -3.99 -11.42
C ASP A 112 -26.48 -3.09 -11.51
N GLY A 113 -25.38 -3.63 -12.05
CA GLY A 113 -24.10 -2.94 -12.17
C GLY A 113 -23.29 -2.89 -10.86
N ARG A 114 -23.71 -3.62 -9.81
CA ARG A 114 -23.02 -3.66 -8.52
C ARG A 114 -22.31 -4.99 -8.28
N GLY A 115 -21.45 -5.02 -7.26
CA GLY A 115 -20.76 -6.23 -6.84
C GLY A 115 -21.74 -7.32 -6.41
N ASN A 116 -21.65 -8.48 -7.06
CA ASN A 116 -22.38 -9.69 -6.65
C ASN A 116 -21.45 -10.88 -6.38
N GLY A 117 -20.14 -10.64 -6.30
CA GLY A 117 -19.12 -11.62 -5.97
C GLY A 117 -17.81 -10.93 -5.60
N TRP A 118 -17.09 -11.50 -4.65
CA TRP A 118 -15.86 -10.94 -4.09
C TRP A 118 -14.82 -12.04 -3.89
N PRO A 119 -13.51 -11.73 -4.00
CA PRO A 119 -12.47 -12.74 -3.87
C PRO A 119 -12.50 -13.37 -2.47
N GLY A 120 -12.39 -14.69 -2.40
CA GLY A 120 -12.46 -15.47 -1.18
C GLY A 120 -13.84 -15.60 -0.56
N TRP A 121 -14.90 -15.28 -1.30
CA TRP A 121 -16.29 -15.46 -0.86
C TRP A 121 -17.07 -16.34 -1.84
N GLU A 122 -17.94 -17.18 -1.30
CA GLU A 122 -18.88 -18.01 -2.06
C GLU A 122 -20.29 -17.85 -1.48
N TYR A 123 -21.29 -17.81 -2.36
CA TYR A 123 -22.69 -17.75 -1.94
C TYR A 123 -23.28 -19.17 -1.87
N THR A 124 -23.47 -19.68 -0.66
CA THR A 124 -23.93 -21.05 -0.41
C THR A 124 -25.10 -21.04 0.55
N ASN A 125 -26.18 -21.76 0.21
CA ASN A 125 -27.39 -21.89 1.04
C ASN A 125 -28.04 -20.54 1.44
N GLY A 126 -27.93 -19.52 0.59
CA GLY A 126 -28.52 -18.21 0.85
C GLY A 126 -27.64 -17.26 1.67
N GLU A 127 -26.41 -17.66 2.01
CA GLU A 127 -25.47 -16.90 2.81
C GLU A 127 -24.10 -16.79 2.13
N TRP A 128 -23.39 -15.69 2.42
CA TRP A 128 -22.00 -15.50 2.02
C TRP A 128 -21.05 -16.16 2.99
N VAL A 129 -20.24 -17.08 2.50
CA VAL A 129 -19.26 -17.84 3.29
C VAL A 129 -17.85 -17.52 2.79
N GLU A 130 -16.95 -17.20 3.70
CA GLU A 130 -15.53 -17.01 3.38
C GLU A 130 -14.87 -18.37 3.09
N THR A 131 -14.03 -18.40 2.06
CA THR A 131 -13.35 -19.61 1.57
C THR A 131 -11.87 -19.32 1.30
N ALA A 132 -11.03 -20.34 1.32
CA ALA A 132 -9.66 -20.26 0.81
C ALA A 132 -9.60 -20.27 -0.73
N GLY A 133 -10.70 -20.68 -1.39
CA GLY A 133 -10.87 -20.66 -2.84
C GLY A 133 -11.18 -19.26 -3.39
N ASN A 134 -11.74 -19.21 -4.60
CA ASN A 134 -12.17 -17.99 -5.28
C ASN A 134 -11.17 -16.81 -5.18
N PHE A 135 -9.88 -17.05 -5.43
CA PHE A 135 -8.83 -16.01 -5.36
C PHE A 135 -8.73 -15.30 -3.99
N ALA A 136 -9.06 -15.95 -2.88
CA ALA A 136 -8.89 -15.40 -1.53
C ALA A 136 -7.47 -14.83 -1.31
N TRP A 137 -6.46 -15.50 -1.88
CA TRP A 137 -5.06 -15.09 -1.84
C TRP A 137 -4.83 -13.68 -2.40
N ALA A 138 -5.65 -13.24 -3.35
CA ALA A 138 -5.52 -11.94 -4.01
C ALA A 138 -6.02 -10.78 -3.13
N ARG A 139 -6.56 -11.05 -1.94
CA ARG A 139 -6.91 -10.01 -0.95
C ARG A 139 -5.74 -9.58 -0.07
N GLY A 140 -4.64 -10.34 -0.06
CA GLY A 140 -3.42 -10.01 0.68
C GLY A 140 -2.51 -9.02 -0.06
N GLU A 141 -1.26 -8.92 0.40
CA GLU A 141 -0.21 -8.22 -0.34
C GLU A 141 0.16 -9.03 -1.59
N ILE A 142 0.02 -8.42 -2.76
CA ILE A 142 0.35 -9.06 -4.04
C ILE A 142 1.28 -8.17 -4.86
N THR A 143 1.93 -8.77 -5.84
CA THR A 143 2.67 -8.06 -6.89
C THR A 143 1.87 -8.11 -8.18
N ALA A 144 1.71 -6.95 -8.81
CA ALA A 144 1.14 -6.79 -10.12
C ALA A 144 2.28 -6.53 -11.13
N THR A 145 2.50 -7.47 -12.05
CA THR A 145 3.52 -7.37 -13.09
C THR A 145 2.87 -7.09 -14.43
N ILE A 146 3.13 -5.91 -14.99
CA ILE A 146 2.80 -5.60 -16.39
C ILE A 146 3.84 -6.30 -17.26
N GLU A 147 3.40 -7.09 -18.22
CA GLU A 147 4.27 -7.72 -19.22
C GLU A 147 3.89 -7.24 -20.62
N VAL A 148 4.87 -6.68 -21.34
CA VAL A 148 4.77 -6.34 -22.77
C VAL A 148 6.00 -6.90 -23.47
N ASP A 149 7.11 -6.15 -23.40
CA ASP A 149 8.49 -6.46 -23.80
C ASP A 149 9.29 -5.13 -23.57
N PRO A 150 9.51 -4.70 -22.32
CA PRO A 150 9.86 -5.52 -21.14
C PRO A 150 8.73 -5.69 -20.11
N THR A 151 9.08 -6.07 -18.87
CA THR A 151 8.16 -6.21 -17.73
C THR A 151 8.37 -5.12 -16.66
N LEU A 152 7.34 -4.87 -15.85
CA LEU A 152 7.36 -3.95 -14.71
C LEU A 152 6.53 -4.51 -13.56
N SER A 153 7.16 -4.71 -12.40
CA SER A 153 6.48 -5.16 -11.17
C SER A 153 6.14 -3.99 -10.25
N VAL A 154 4.90 -3.96 -9.77
CA VAL A 154 4.34 -2.94 -8.89
C VAL A 154 3.68 -3.64 -7.69
N PRO A 155 3.96 -3.24 -6.44
CA PRO A 155 3.21 -3.76 -5.29
C PRO A 155 1.75 -3.30 -5.38
N LEU A 156 0.83 -4.21 -5.12
CA LEU A 156 -0.61 -3.96 -5.19
C LEU A 156 -1.29 -4.59 -3.98
N SER A 157 -2.17 -3.82 -3.33
CA SER A 157 -2.94 -4.28 -2.17
C SER A 157 -4.43 -4.16 -2.48
N TYR A 158 -5.23 -5.07 -1.92
CA TYR A 158 -6.68 -5.08 -2.10
C TYR A 158 -7.33 -3.77 -1.62
N PRO A 159 -8.28 -3.19 -2.37
CA PRO A 159 -8.93 -1.94 -1.96
C PRO A 159 -9.66 -2.12 -0.61
N PRO A 160 -9.45 -1.19 0.35
CA PRO A 160 -10.18 -1.24 1.61
C PRO A 160 -11.68 -1.01 1.39
N SER A 161 -12.50 -1.73 2.14
CA SER A 161 -13.94 -1.54 2.12
C SER A 161 -14.32 -0.24 2.83
N THR A 162 -15.29 0.49 2.29
CA THR A 162 -15.78 1.76 2.85
C THR A 162 -17.31 1.77 2.88
N PRO A 163 -17.96 2.66 3.65
CA PRO A 163 -19.42 2.78 3.62
C PRO A 163 -20.01 3.11 2.23
N GLN A 164 -19.19 3.65 1.31
CA GLN A 164 -19.63 4.04 -0.04
C GLN A 164 -19.30 3.00 -1.11
N CYS A 165 -18.46 2.02 -0.78
CA CYS A 165 -18.08 0.96 -1.70
C CYS A 165 -17.60 -0.25 -0.91
N LEU A 166 -18.41 -1.31 -0.93
CA LEU A 166 -18.12 -2.56 -0.23
C LEU A 166 -17.21 -3.43 -1.09
N THR A 167 -16.01 -3.75 -0.60
CA THR A 167 -15.10 -4.70 -1.25
C THR A 167 -15.23 -6.11 -0.68
N SER A 168 -16.35 -6.38 0.01
CA SER A 168 -16.71 -7.68 0.58
C SER A 168 -18.24 -7.78 0.61
N PRO A 169 -18.82 -8.99 0.76
CA PRO A 169 -20.26 -9.11 0.85
C PRO A 169 -20.89 -8.26 1.95
N PRO A 170 -22.13 -7.78 1.76
CA PRO A 170 -22.86 -7.07 2.80
C PRO A 170 -22.95 -7.90 4.09
N GLY A 171 -22.66 -7.28 5.24
CA GLY A 171 -22.70 -7.95 6.54
C GLY A 171 -21.43 -8.72 6.90
N ALA A 172 -20.45 -8.85 5.99
CA ALA A 172 -19.13 -9.36 6.35
C ALA A 172 -18.43 -8.40 7.32
N THR A 173 -17.89 -8.92 8.42
CA THR A 173 -17.02 -8.13 9.31
C THR A 173 -15.68 -7.90 8.62
N VAL A 174 -15.53 -6.75 7.97
CA VAL A 174 -14.26 -6.34 7.38
C VAL A 174 -13.32 -5.91 8.51
N THR A 175 -12.24 -6.66 8.74
CA THR A 175 -11.16 -6.21 9.62
C THR A 175 -10.47 -5.04 8.93
N THR A 176 -10.88 -3.82 9.24
CA THR A 176 -10.26 -2.61 8.75
C THR A 176 -8.84 -2.54 9.32
N ALA A 177 -7.85 -3.01 8.56
CA ALA A 177 -6.45 -2.81 8.90
C ALA A 177 -6.19 -1.29 8.92
N GLY A 178 -6.09 -0.71 10.11
CA GLY A 178 -5.55 0.65 10.30
C GLY A 178 -6.54 1.77 10.60
N LEU A 179 -7.85 1.53 10.73
CA LEU A 179 -8.77 2.50 11.34
C LEU A 179 -9.12 2.09 12.76
N SER A 180 -8.12 2.08 13.63
CA SER A 180 -8.38 2.46 15.01
C SER A 180 -8.91 3.89 14.95
N LEU A 181 -10.24 4.07 14.99
CA LEU A 181 -10.79 5.32 15.49
C LEU A 181 -10.08 5.59 16.82
N PRO A 182 -9.54 6.80 17.08
CA PRO A 182 -9.13 7.12 18.43
C PRO A 182 -10.34 6.86 19.32
N SER A 183 -10.21 5.89 20.22
CA SER A 183 -11.07 5.80 21.38
C SER A 183 -10.81 7.08 22.17
N THR A 184 -11.49 8.18 21.81
CA THR A 184 -11.72 9.26 22.75
C THR A 184 -12.69 8.66 23.75
N GLY A 185 -12.14 7.86 24.66
CA GLY A 185 -12.82 7.31 25.81
C GLY A 185 -13.40 8.49 26.58
N GLY A 186 -14.66 8.80 26.30
CA GLY A 186 -15.49 9.53 27.22
C GLY A 186 -15.81 8.57 28.34
N ASP A 187 -14.87 8.39 29.27
CA ASP A 187 -15.17 7.77 30.55
C ASP A 187 -16.27 8.62 31.20
N ALA A 188 -17.52 8.21 31.04
CA ALA A 188 -18.65 8.81 31.75
C ALA A 188 -18.44 8.73 33.28
N ALA A 189 -17.52 7.87 33.74
CA ALA A 189 -17.06 7.77 35.12
C ALA A 189 -16.20 8.97 35.59
N ALA A 190 -15.51 9.68 34.68
CA ALA A 190 -14.66 10.81 35.05
C ALA A 190 -15.42 12.14 35.23
N VAL A 191 -16.70 12.21 34.83
CA VAL A 191 -17.53 13.43 34.93
C VAL A 191 -18.41 13.47 36.18
N LEU A 192 -18.59 12.33 36.87
CA LEU A 192 -19.42 12.25 38.08
C LEU A 192 -18.93 13.07 39.29
N PRO A 193 -17.62 13.28 39.54
CA PRO A 193 -17.21 14.10 40.70
C PRO A 193 -17.36 15.62 40.49
N PHE A 194 -17.54 16.10 39.25
CA PHE A 194 -17.62 17.55 38.98
C PHE A 194 -19.03 18.14 39.11
N LEU A 195 -20.08 17.31 39.20
CA LEU A 195 -21.46 17.81 39.40
C LEU A 195 -21.78 18.18 40.85
N TRP A 196 -21.03 17.67 41.83
CA TRP A 196 -21.24 18.01 43.24
C TRP A 196 -20.52 19.29 43.67
N GLY A 197 -19.38 19.63 43.05
CA GLY A 197 -18.60 20.82 43.41
C GLY A 197 -19.26 22.14 43.02
N ALA A 198 -19.89 22.20 41.84
CA ALA A 198 -20.53 23.42 41.36
C ALA A 198 -21.83 23.77 42.13
N GLY A 199 -22.60 22.78 42.55
CA GLY A 199 -23.85 22.99 43.30
C GLY A 199 -23.63 23.56 44.70
N ALA A 200 -22.60 23.10 45.42
CA ALA A 200 -22.31 23.57 46.79
C ALA A 200 -21.84 25.03 46.83
N LEU A 201 -21.10 25.48 45.81
CA LEU A 201 -20.58 26.85 45.72
C LEU A 201 -21.69 27.88 45.45
N VAL A 202 -22.71 27.52 44.67
CA VAL A 202 -23.85 28.41 44.38
C VAL A 202 -24.77 28.56 45.59
N ILE A 203 -25.01 27.49 46.36
CA ILE A 203 -25.86 27.55 47.57
C ILE A 203 -25.17 28.36 48.69
N ALA A 204 -23.87 28.18 48.89
CA ALA A 204 -23.10 28.97 49.85
C ALA A 204 -23.05 30.46 49.47
N GLY A 205 -22.85 30.79 48.19
CA GLY A 205 -22.86 32.18 47.71
C GLY A 205 -24.23 32.86 47.87
N GLY A 206 -25.31 32.13 47.58
CA GLY A 206 -26.69 32.63 47.70
C GLY A 206 -27.09 32.95 49.15
N THR A 207 -26.78 32.06 50.09
CA THR A 207 -27.10 32.25 51.51
C THR A 207 -26.35 33.42 52.15
N LEU A 208 -25.08 33.63 51.77
CA LEU A 208 -24.26 34.75 52.26
C LEU A 208 -24.74 36.11 51.74
N LEU A 209 -25.18 36.18 50.48
CA LEU A 209 -25.75 37.40 49.89
C LEU A 209 -27.10 37.78 50.52
N VAL A 210 -27.97 36.80 50.79
CA VAL A 210 -29.27 37.03 51.45
C VAL A 210 -29.06 37.47 52.91
N ALA A 211 -28.16 36.83 53.65
CA ALA A 211 -27.83 37.21 55.02
C ALA A 211 -27.20 38.61 55.13
N ARG A 212 -26.39 39.01 54.14
CA ARG A 212 -25.79 40.35 54.11
C ARG A 212 -26.83 41.43 53.76
N ARG A 213 -27.81 41.11 52.91
CA ARG A 213 -28.89 42.02 52.52
C ARG A 213 -29.90 42.25 53.65
N SER A 214 -30.22 41.22 54.45
CA SER A 214 -31.13 41.35 55.59
C SER A 214 -30.54 42.14 56.76
N ARG A 215 -29.22 42.06 57.00
CA ARG A 215 -28.54 42.88 58.01
C ARG A 215 -28.48 44.37 57.65
N ARG A 216 -28.40 44.69 56.35
CA ARG A 216 -28.40 46.08 55.86
C ARG A 216 -29.77 46.75 55.90
N ALA A 217 -30.85 45.96 55.95
CA ALA A 217 -32.23 46.47 56.04
C ALA A 217 -32.74 46.61 57.49
N ARG A 218 -31.93 46.23 58.50
CA ARG A 218 -32.26 46.29 59.93
C ARG A 218 -31.29 47.17 60.74
N GLY A 219 -30.50 48.00 60.06
CA GLY A 219 -29.61 48.99 60.67
C GLY A 219 -29.94 50.38 60.15
#